data_AF-A0A7C0WXY9-F1
#
_entry.id   AF-A0A7C0WXY9-F1
#
_cell.length_a   1.000
_cell.length_b   1.000
_cell.length_c   1.000
_cell.angle_alpha   90.00
_cell.angle_beta   90.00
_cell.angle_gamma   90.00
#
_symmetry.space_group_name_H-M   'P 1'
#
loop_
_entity.id
_entity.type
_entity.pdbx_description
1 polymer ?
#
loop_
_entity_poly.entity_id
_entity_poly.type
_entity_poly.pdbx_seq_one_letter_code
_entity_poly.pdbx_strand_id
1 'polypeptide(L)'
;MREEWAKSQRLNVVTLYQKIKEVDPEIYSLIIQELNRLRENLELIASENVVSTAVLEAAASVLTNKYAEGYPRARWYGGCSYVDKVEEIARERARKLFRAEHANVQPHSGTQA
;
A
#
# COMPACT_ATOMS: atom_id res chain seq x y z
N MET A 1 -16.16 20.94 7.98
CA MET A 1 -16.07 19.48 7.77
C MET A 1 -15.24 19.06 6.54
N ARG A 2 -15.43 19.63 5.33
CA ARG A 2 -14.58 19.29 4.15
C ARG A 2 -13.15 19.87 4.21
N GLU A 3 -12.97 21.05 4.80
CA GLU A 3 -11.65 21.70 4.89
C GLU A 3 -10.69 21.03 5.88
N GLU A 4 -11.19 20.47 6.97
CA GLU A 4 -10.35 19.76 7.94
C GLU A 4 -9.88 18.40 7.42
N TRP A 5 -10.71 17.73 6.62
CA TRP A 5 -10.35 16.48 5.94
C TRP A 5 -9.21 16.70 4.91
N ALA A 6 -9.30 17.79 4.14
CA ALA A 6 -8.25 18.19 3.19
C ALA A 6 -6.96 18.63 3.89
N LYS A 7 -7.03 19.33 5.03
CA LYS A 7 -5.86 19.75 5.82
C LYS A 7 -5.17 18.56 6.53
N SER A 8 -5.93 17.62 7.07
CA SER A 8 -5.40 16.40 7.70
C SER A 8 -4.63 15.52 6.71
N GLN A 9 -5.14 15.37 5.48
CA GLN A 9 -4.46 14.63 4.41
C GLN A 9 -3.22 15.38 3.85
N ARG A 10 -3.19 16.73 3.92
CA ARG A 10 -2.06 17.55 3.44
C ARG A 10 -0.79 17.38 4.26
N LEU A 11 -0.89 17.31 5.59
CA LEU A 11 0.28 17.12 6.45
C LEU A 11 0.85 15.71 6.32
N ASN A 12 0.01 14.68 6.28
CA ASN A 12 0.45 13.29 6.37
C ASN A 12 1.24 12.78 5.16
N VAL A 13 0.89 13.20 3.93
CA VAL A 13 1.60 12.72 2.73
C VAL A 13 2.97 13.40 2.56
N VAL A 14 3.08 14.70 2.86
CA VAL A 14 4.36 15.41 2.74
C VAL A 14 5.38 14.90 3.78
N THR A 15 4.92 14.51 4.96
CA THR A 15 5.80 13.89 5.98
C THR A 15 6.28 12.49 5.59
N LEU A 16 5.52 11.76 4.78
CA LEU A 16 5.88 10.40 4.37
C LEU A 16 7.21 10.34 3.59
N TYR A 17 7.55 11.41 2.87
CA TYR A 17 8.69 11.44 1.95
C TYR A 17 9.92 12.21 2.47
N GLN A 18 9.98 12.56 3.76
CA GLN A 18 11.11 13.35 4.30
C GLN A 18 12.46 12.66 4.12
N LYS A 19 12.53 11.34 4.29
CA LYS A 19 13.78 10.60 4.08
C LYS A 19 14.24 10.58 2.62
N ILE A 20 13.29 10.56 1.68
CA ILE A 20 13.62 10.69 0.26
C ILE A 20 14.15 12.11 -0.01
N LYS A 21 13.52 13.14 0.55
CA LYS A 21 14.00 14.53 0.40
C LYS A 21 15.46 14.72 0.86
N GLU A 22 15.85 14.06 1.95
CA GLU A 22 17.21 14.13 2.49
C GLU A 22 18.24 13.40 1.61
N VAL A 23 17.88 12.23 1.07
CA VAL A 23 18.80 11.34 0.35
C VAL A 23 18.82 11.59 -1.16
N ASP A 24 17.67 11.93 -1.73
CA ASP A 24 17.46 12.13 -3.18
C ASP A 24 16.43 13.26 -3.43
N PRO A 25 16.90 14.53 -3.43
CA PRO A 25 16.05 15.70 -3.65
C PRO A 25 15.39 15.74 -5.03
N GLU A 26 16.01 15.13 -6.05
CA GLU A 26 15.49 15.10 -7.42
C GLU A 26 14.25 14.21 -7.49
N ILE A 27 14.33 12.99 -6.94
CA ILE A 27 13.17 12.08 -6.86
C ILE A 27 12.08 12.68 -5.96
N TYR A 28 12.44 13.29 -4.83
CA TYR A 28 11.45 13.99 -4.00
C TYR A 28 10.70 15.07 -4.79
N SER A 29 11.40 15.88 -5.59
CA SER A 29 10.78 16.91 -6.42
C SER A 29 9.75 16.32 -7.40
N LEU A 30 10.07 15.20 -8.05
CA LEU A 30 9.16 14.51 -8.97
C LEU A 30 7.94 13.92 -8.26
N ILE A 31 8.11 13.35 -7.06
CA ILE A 31 6.98 12.85 -6.24
C ILE A 31 6.01 13.99 -5.90
N ILE A 32 6.52 15.16 -5.52
CA ILE A 32 5.68 16.32 -5.20
C ILE A 32 4.96 16.86 -6.45
N GLN A 33 5.65 16.88 -7.60
CA GLN A 33 5.02 17.26 -8.87
C GLN A 33 3.88 16.30 -9.25
N GLU A 34 4.08 14.98 -9.11
CA GLU A 34 3.02 14.01 -9.37
C GLU A 34 1.86 14.12 -8.39
N LEU A 35 2.13 14.37 -7.10
CA LEU A 35 1.08 14.64 -6.12
C LEU A 35 0.24 15.88 -6.49
N ASN A 36 0.87 16.93 -7.03
CA ASN A 36 0.16 18.11 -7.50
C ASN A 36 -0.64 17.80 -8.77
N ARG A 37 -0.08 17.04 -9.72
CA ARG A 37 -0.81 16.54 -10.91
C ARG A 37 -2.10 15.83 -10.50
N LEU A 38 -2.02 14.89 -9.55
CA LEU A 38 -3.18 14.15 -9.04
C LEU A 38 -4.23 15.05 -8.37
N ARG A 39 -3.84 16.20 -7.82
CA ARG A 39 -4.75 17.14 -7.13
C ARG A 39 -5.40 18.14 -8.08
N GLU A 40 -4.69 18.51 -9.13
CA GLU A 40 -5.09 19.58 -10.07
C GLU A 40 -5.79 19.02 -11.31
N ASN A 41 -5.62 17.72 -11.60
CA ASN A 41 -6.24 17.08 -12.73
C ASN A 41 -7.52 16.34 -12.35
N LEU A 42 -8.51 16.43 -13.24
CA LEU A 42 -9.66 15.52 -13.24
C LEU A 42 -9.25 14.24 -13.97
N GLU A 43 -9.04 13.16 -13.22
CA GLU A 43 -8.69 11.86 -13.79
C GLU A 43 -9.95 11.11 -14.26
N LEU A 44 -9.96 10.68 -15.53
CA LEU A 44 -11.10 10.04 -16.20
C LEU A 44 -10.77 8.64 -16.71
N ILE A 45 -9.54 8.15 -16.50
CA ILE A 45 -9.18 6.78 -16.82
C ILE A 45 -9.88 5.83 -15.84
N ALA A 46 -10.79 4.99 -16.36
CA ALA A 46 -11.67 4.14 -15.54
C ALA A 46 -10.94 3.15 -14.61
N SER A 47 -9.70 2.78 -14.95
CA SER A 47 -8.87 1.87 -14.18
C SER A 47 -7.96 2.56 -13.14
N GLU A 48 -7.84 3.89 -13.18
CA GLU A 48 -7.04 4.62 -12.20
C GLU A 48 -7.85 4.95 -10.95
N ASN A 49 -7.14 5.02 -9.82
CA ASN A 49 -7.73 5.37 -8.54
C ASN A 49 -6.65 5.92 -7.58
N VAL A 50 -7.07 6.65 -6.55
CA VAL A 50 -6.18 7.20 -5.53
C VAL A 50 -6.33 6.38 -4.24
N VAL A 51 -5.26 5.73 -3.82
CA VAL A 51 -5.24 4.93 -2.58
C VAL A 51 -5.18 5.83 -1.34
N SER A 52 -5.69 5.33 -0.21
CA SER A 52 -5.57 6.03 1.07
C SER A 52 -4.13 6.06 1.60
N THR A 53 -3.80 7.05 2.44
CA THR A 53 -2.48 7.14 3.09
C THR A 53 -2.14 5.89 3.91
N ALA A 54 -3.11 5.28 4.58
CA ALA A 54 -2.89 4.05 5.35
C ALA A 54 -2.44 2.86 4.47
N VAL A 55 -2.88 2.80 3.21
CA VAL A 55 -2.42 1.79 2.25
C VAL A 55 -0.98 2.07 1.83
N LEU A 56 -0.62 3.34 1.59
CA LEU A 56 0.77 3.73 1.28
C LEU A 56 1.73 3.40 2.43
N GLU A 57 1.35 3.70 3.66
CA GLU A 57 2.14 3.38 4.86
C GLU A 57 2.36 1.86 5.01
N ALA A 58 1.32 1.05 4.77
CA ALA A 58 1.43 -0.40 4.84
C ALA A 58 2.33 -0.97 3.72
N ALA A 59 2.19 -0.47 2.49
CA ALA A 59 2.93 -0.94 1.32
C ALA A 59 4.45 -0.73 1.45
N ALA A 60 4.87 0.37 2.08
CA ALA A 60 6.28 0.70 2.31
C ALA A 60 6.74 0.39 3.75
N SER A 61 6.03 -0.46 4.48
CA SER A 61 6.36 -0.82 5.87
C SER A 61 7.52 -1.81 5.96
N VAL A 62 7.97 -2.07 7.19
CA VAL A 62 9.03 -3.05 7.51
C VAL A 62 8.72 -4.49 7.05
N LEU A 63 7.46 -4.79 6.69
CA LEU A 63 7.07 -6.09 6.16
C LEU A 63 7.79 -6.40 4.83
N THR A 64 8.17 -5.38 4.07
CA THR A 64 8.94 -5.52 2.81
C THR A 64 10.27 -6.25 2.99
N ASN A 65 10.84 -6.20 4.21
CA ASN A 65 12.14 -6.80 4.50
C ASN A 65 12.05 -8.32 4.72
N LYS A 66 10.84 -8.90 4.77
CA LYS A 66 10.64 -10.31 5.14
C LYS A 66 10.38 -11.17 3.92
N TYR A 67 11.33 -12.07 3.62
CA TYR A 67 11.12 -13.17 2.69
C TYR A 67 10.32 -14.30 3.35
N ALA A 68 9.16 -14.65 2.78
CA ALA A 68 8.17 -15.55 3.39
C ALA A 68 7.59 -16.57 2.39
N GLU A 69 8.47 -17.30 1.69
CA GLU A 69 8.07 -18.31 0.70
C GLU A 69 7.21 -19.42 1.32
N GLY A 70 6.14 -19.82 0.61
CA GLY A 70 5.14 -20.77 1.06
C GLY A 70 3.84 -20.08 1.50
N TYR A 71 3.06 -20.77 2.34
CA TYR A 71 1.81 -20.24 2.91
C TYR A 71 1.89 -20.16 4.44
N PRO A 72 1.00 -19.40 5.12
CA PRO A 72 0.94 -19.39 6.57
C PRO A 72 0.89 -20.80 7.15
N ARG A 73 1.72 -21.07 8.17
CA ARG A 73 1.94 -22.40 8.79
C ARG A 73 2.61 -23.46 7.89
N ALA A 74 2.99 -23.11 6.66
CA ALA A 74 3.68 -23.96 5.70
C ALA A 74 4.74 -23.13 4.94
N ARG A 75 5.63 -22.47 5.70
CA ARG A 75 6.72 -21.65 5.17
C ARG A 75 7.99 -22.48 5.03
N TRP A 76 8.79 -22.17 4.01
CA TRP A 76 10.13 -22.75 3.84
C TRP A 76 11.16 -22.16 4.80
N TYR A 77 10.93 -20.94 5.27
CA TYR A 77 11.86 -20.18 6.11
C TYR A 77 11.26 -19.76 7.44
N GLY A 78 12.11 -19.67 8.47
CA GLY A 78 11.73 -19.25 9.82
C GLY A 78 11.47 -17.75 9.98
N GLY A 79 10.90 -17.36 11.13
CA GLY A 79 10.67 -15.96 11.50
C GLY A 79 9.51 -15.29 10.77
N CYS A 80 8.50 -16.06 10.35
CA CYS A 80 7.34 -15.58 9.60
C CYS A 80 6.09 -15.30 10.47
N SER A 81 6.23 -15.31 11.80
CA SER A 81 5.09 -15.27 12.74
C SER A 81 4.17 -14.05 12.58
N TYR A 82 4.72 -12.88 12.25
CA TYR A 82 3.92 -11.66 12.05
C TYR A 82 3.37 -11.54 10.63
N VAL A 83 4.14 -11.90 9.60
CA VAL A 83 3.67 -11.87 8.20
C VAL A 83 2.59 -12.93 7.95
N ASP A 84 2.64 -14.07 8.64
CA ASP A 84 1.57 -15.08 8.62
C ASP A 84 0.25 -14.50 9.11
N LYS A 85 0.26 -13.75 10.23
CA LYS A 85 -0.95 -13.08 10.76
C LYS A 85 -1.49 -12.03 9.77
N VAL A 86 -0.60 -11.28 9.13
CA VAL A 86 -1.00 -10.28 8.11
C VAL A 86 -1.67 -10.96 6.93
N GLU A 87 -1.09 -12.04 6.40
CA GLU A 87 -1.64 -12.78 5.27
C GLU A 87 -2.97 -13.47 5.63
N GLU A 88 -3.09 -14.05 6.82
CA GLU A 88 -4.34 -14.64 7.32
C GLU A 88 -5.47 -13.61 7.40
N ILE A 89 -5.20 -12.42 7.97
CA ILE A 89 -6.17 -11.32 8.05
C ILE A 89 -6.56 -10.85 6.64
N ALA A 90 -5.61 -10.72 5.72
CA ALA A 90 -5.87 -10.31 4.35
C ALA A 90 -6.78 -11.31 3.63
N ARG A 91 -6.48 -12.62 3.73
CA ARG A 91 -7.31 -13.70 3.15
C ARG A 91 -8.71 -13.72 3.74
N GLU A 92 -8.83 -13.58 5.07
CA GLU A 92 -10.12 -13.55 5.75
C GLU A 92 -10.96 -12.36 5.28
N ARG A 93 -10.36 -11.17 5.19
CA ARG A 93 -11.05 -9.96 4.71
C ARG A 93 -11.49 -10.10 3.26
N ALA A 94 -10.64 -10.64 2.37
CA ALA A 94 -10.99 -10.89 0.98
C ALA A 94 -12.17 -11.88 0.86
N ARG A 95 -12.10 -13.02 1.57
CA ARG A 95 -13.19 -14.00 1.61
C ARG A 95 -14.50 -13.38 2.08
N LYS A 96 -14.48 -12.59 3.15
CA LYS A 96 -15.68 -11.91 3.67
C LYS A 96 -16.23 -10.88 2.68
N LEU A 97 -15.35 -10.07 2.08
CA LEU A 97 -15.74 -9.01 1.15
C LEU A 97 -16.44 -9.59 -0.09
N PHE A 98 -15.90 -10.67 -0.65
CA PHE A 98 -16.42 -11.28 -1.88
C PHE A 98 -17.32 -12.49 -1.65
N ARG A 99 -17.61 -12.85 -0.39
CA ARG A 99 -18.37 -14.05 0.00
C ARG A 99 -17.79 -15.33 -0.61
N ALA A 100 -16.47 -15.41 -0.68
CA ALA A 100 -15.74 -16.52 -1.29
C ALA A 100 -15.36 -17.60 -0.28
N GLU A 101 -15.32 -18.86 -0.72
CA GLU A 101 -14.86 -19.98 0.09
C GLU A 101 -13.34 -19.91 0.35
N HIS A 102 -12.58 -19.47 -0.64
CA HIS A 102 -11.12 -19.36 -0.59
C HIS A 102 -10.63 -18.02 -1.16
N ALA A 103 -9.45 -17.59 -0.74
CA ALA A 103 -8.74 -16.45 -1.32
C ALA A 103 -7.22 -16.68 -1.27
N ASN A 104 -6.56 -16.39 -2.39
CA ASN A 104 -5.11 -16.23 -2.50
C ASN A 104 -4.81 -14.73 -2.65
N VAL A 105 -3.87 -14.22 -1.86
CA VAL A 105 -3.50 -12.79 -1.80
C VAL A 105 -2.02 -12.56 -2.11
N GLN A 106 -1.33 -13.57 -2.64
CA GLN A 106 0.09 -13.51 -3.01
C GLN A 106 0.40 -13.04 -4.45
N PRO A 107 -0.50 -13.13 -5.45
CA PRO A 107 -0.20 -12.64 -6.80
C PRO A 107 0.23 -11.16 -6.80
N HIS A 108 1.29 -10.84 -7.55
CA HIS A 108 1.88 -9.50 -7.57
C HIS A 108 1.05 -8.47 -8.36
N SER A 109 0.32 -8.91 -9.38
CA SER A 109 -0.58 -8.10 -10.18
C SER A 109 -1.57 -9.00 -10.93
N GLY A 110 -2.56 -8.40 -11.58
CA GLY A 110 -3.61 -9.14 -12.30
C GLY A 110 -3.12 -10.00 -13.45
N THR A 111 -1.99 -9.66 -14.09
CA THR A 111 -1.41 -10.46 -15.19
C THR A 111 -0.87 -11.81 -14.72
N GLN A 112 -0.40 -11.91 -13.48
CA GLN A 112 0.19 -13.12 -12.90
C GLN A 112 -0.78 -13.87 -11.96
N ALA A 113 -2.03 -13.41 -11.85
CA ALA A 113 -3.02 -13.89 -10.88
C ALA A 113 -3.86 -15.06 -11.41
#